data_AF-A0A0M8U7F0-F1
#
_entry.id   AF-A0A0M8U7F0-F1
#
_cell.length_a   1.000
_cell.length_b   1.000
_cell.length_c   1.000
_cell.angle_alpha   90.00
_cell.angle_beta   90.00
_cell.angle_gamma   90.00
#
_symmetry.space_group_name_H-M   'P 1'
#
loop_
_entity.id
_entity.type
_entity.pdbx_description
1 polymer ?
#
loop_
_entity_poly.entity_id
_entity_poly.type
_entity_poly.pdbx_seq_one_letter_code
_entity_poly.pdbx_strand_id
1 'polypeptide(L)'
;MTLDELPLAPVSTRPDEATDGYVVALDAAGVPTGLGVAAAPGAPPPASAAGGSLPPAVLLPARLTLDELLTGEAVTLLPLNPFGAVVIGPSGILGVLEHPTIARHCAGVDVPPGRTRSDLAHPEDGVLAGVVGVPVARLVCRCGLLNQVTLYDPDYPPTCPGGDAGHPLEPQER
;
A
#
# COMPACT_ATOMS: atom_id res chain seq x y z
N MET A 1 -9.40 18.04 1.97
CA MET A 1 -9.84 17.05 0.98
C MET A 1 -9.39 15.70 1.47
N THR A 2 -10.33 14.84 1.85
CA THR A 2 -10.06 13.47 2.30
C THR A 2 -9.88 12.55 1.09
N LEU A 3 -9.28 11.38 1.29
CA LEU A 3 -8.99 10.45 0.19
C LEU A 3 -10.26 9.89 -0.46
N ASP A 4 -11.39 9.79 0.26
CA ASP A 4 -12.67 9.35 -0.30
C ASP A 4 -13.36 10.40 -1.20
N GLU A 5 -12.90 11.65 -1.17
CA GLU A 5 -13.39 12.72 -2.04
C GLU A 5 -12.63 12.80 -3.37
N LEU A 6 -11.53 12.03 -3.51
CA LEU A 6 -10.68 12.02 -4.70
C LEU A 6 -11.23 11.08 -5.77
N PRO A 7 -10.88 11.30 -7.06
CA PRO A 7 -11.17 10.32 -8.11
C PRO A 7 -10.37 9.04 -7.87
N LEU A 8 -11.05 7.99 -7.41
CA LEU A 8 -10.46 6.66 -7.18
C LEU A 8 -10.71 5.76 -8.38
N ALA A 9 -9.68 5.03 -8.80
CA ALA A 9 -9.81 4.03 -9.86
C ALA A 9 -10.54 2.79 -9.33
N PRO A 10 -11.38 2.14 -10.16
CA PRO A 10 -12.12 0.96 -9.77
C PRO A 10 -11.17 -0.22 -9.49
N VAL A 11 -11.59 -1.07 -8.56
CA VAL A 11 -10.83 -2.22 -8.11
C VAL A 11 -11.68 -3.47 -8.13
N SER A 12 -11.13 -4.53 -8.69
CA SER A 12 -11.68 -5.87 -8.61
C SER A 12 -10.98 -6.65 -7.50
N THR A 13 -11.77 -7.33 -6.68
CA THR A 13 -11.29 -8.33 -5.71
C THR A 13 -11.30 -9.74 -6.30
N ARG A 14 -11.76 -9.88 -7.55
CA ARG A 14 -11.83 -11.14 -8.27
C ARG A 14 -10.78 -11.15 -9.38
N PRO A 15 -9.79 -12.07 -9.32
CA PRO A 15 -8.72 -12.13 -10.31
C PRO A 15 -9.22 -12.46 -11.73
N ASP A 16 -10.35 -13.16 -11.85
CA ASP A 16 -10.92 -13.57 -13.14
C ASP A 16 -11.96 -12.59 -13.71
N GLU A 17 -12.26 -11.50 -12.99
CA GLU A 17 -13.23 -10.51 -13.44
C GLU A 17 -12.52 -9.49 -14.34
N ALA A 18 -12.85 -9.52 -15.64
CA ALA A 18 -12.37 -8.53 -16.59
C ALA A 18 -12.79 -7.13 -16.14
N THR A 19 -11.82 -6.32 -15.72
CA THR A 19 -12.01 -4.96 -15.23
C THR A 19 -10.96 -4.07 -15.89
N ASP A 20 -11.39 -2.94 -16.45
CA ASP A 20 -10.49 -1.88 -16.94
C ASP A 20 -9.95 -1.05 -15.74
N GLY A 21 -9.16 -1.69 -14.88
CA GLY A 21 -8.70 -1.06 -13.64
C GLY A 21 -7.69 -1.90 -12.87
N TYR A 22 -7.86 -1.99 -11.55
CA TYR A 22 -6.93 -2.66 -10.66
C TYR A 22 -7.47 -3.99 -10.13
N VAL A 23 -6.59 -4.94 -9.87
CA VAL A 23 -6.88 -6.16 -9.13
C VAL A 23 -6.16 -6.13 -7.78
N VAL A 24 -6.88 -6.53 -6.74
CA VAL A 24 -6.33 -6.66 -5.40
C VAL A 24 -6.37 -8.12 -4.96
N ALA A 25 -5.22 -8.64 -4.50
CA ALA A 25 -5.17 -9.91 -3.79
C ALA A 25 -5.61 -9.69 -2.35
N LEU A 26 -6.44 -10.60 -1.83
CA LEU A 26 -6.92 -10.60 -0.45
C LEU A 26 -6.33 -11.80 0.30
N ASP A 27 -6.09 -11.64 1.60
CA ASP A 27 -5.85 -12.78 2.48
C ASP A 27 -7.15 -13.53 2.86
N ALA A 28 -7.03 -14.57 3.67
CA ALA A 28 -8.17 -15.35 4.17
C ALA A 28 -9.16 -14.52 5.02
N ALA A 29 -8.74 -13.38 5.56
CA ALA A 29 -9.58 -12.45 6.30
C ALA A 29 -10.22 -11.38 5.40
N GLY A 30 -9.98 -11.41 4.08
CA GLY A 30 -10.49 -10.43 3.14
C GLY A 30 -9.74 -9.10 3.15
N VAL A 31 -8.51 -9.06 3.70
CA VAL A 31 -7.68 -7.86 3.76
C VAL A 31 -6.74 -7.82 2.55
N PRO A 32 -6.62 -6.67 1.85
CA PRO A 32 -5.69 -6.53 0.74
C PRO A 32 -4.24 -6.84 1.11
N THR A 33 -3.59 -7.69 0.33
CA THR A 33 -2.18 -8.08 0.48
C THR A 33 -1.34 -7.68 -0.72
N GLY A 34 -1.95 -7.57 -1.90
CA GLY A 34 -1.27 -7.11 -3.10
C GLY A 34 -2.19 -6.29 -4.00
N LEU A 35 -1.61 -5.40 -4.80
CA LEU A 35 -2.31 -4.53 -5.74
C LEU A 35 -1.55 -4.53 -7.08
N GLY A 36 -2.26 -4.83 -8.16
CA GLY A 36 -1.74 -4.76 -9.52
C GLY A 36 -2.78 -4.31 -10.53
N VAL A 37 -2.36 -4.15 -11.78
CA VAL A 37 -3.27 -3.81 -12.89
C VAL A 37 -3.98 -5.08 -13.36
N ALA A 38 -5.29 -5.00 -13.58
CA ALA A 38 -6.04 -6.10 -14.16
C ALA A 38 -5.59 -6.34 -15.61
N ALA A 39 -5.40 -7.61 -15.99
CA ALA A 39 -5.07 -7.94 -17.37
C ALA A 39 -6.30 -7.65 -18.25
N ALA A 40 -6.10 -6.95 -19.38
CA ALA A 40 -7.17 -6.77 -20.34
C ALA A 40 -7.64 -8.14 -20.87
N PRO A 41 -8.96 -8.35 -21.08
CA PRO A 41 -9.46 -9.62 -21.59
C PRO A 41 -8.82 -9.97 -22.94
N GLY A 42 -8.10 -11.11 -22.99
CA GLY A 42 -7.38 -11.58 -24.17
C GLY A 42 -5.93 -11.09 -24.30
N ALA A 43 -5.44 -10.25 -23.37
CA ALA A 43 -4.02 -9.94 -23.27
C ALA A 43 -3.28 -11.15 -22.66
N PRO A 44 -2.03 -11.44 -23.10
CA PRO A 44 -1.20 -12.38 -22.37
C PRO A 44 -1.12 -11.93 -20.91
N PRO A 45 -1.15 -12.87 -19.93
CA PRO A 45 -0.95 -12.52 -18.54
C PRO A 45 0.28 -11.61 -18.45
N PRO A 46 0.24 -10.47 -17.74
CA PRO A 46 1.45 -9.70 -17.49
C PRO A 46 2.50 -10.66 -16.94
N ALA A 47 3.79 -10.48 -17.26
CA ALA A 47 4.82 -11.43 -16.84
C ALA A 47 4.80 -11.74 -15.33
N SER A 48 4.25 -10.84 -14.51
CA SER A 48 3.96 -11.04 -13.08
C SER A 48 2.91 -12.11 -12.75
N ALA A 49 2.00 -12.49 -13.65
CA ALA A 49 1.01 -13.55 -13.42
C ALA A 49 1.53 -14.97 -13.72
N ALA A 50 2.72 -15.09 -14.32
CA ALA A 50 3.45 -16.36 -14.42
C ALA A 50 4.25 -16.61 -13.12
N GLY A 51 3.53 -16.78 -12.01
CA GLY A 51 4.12 -17.15 -10.70
C GLY A 51 4.70 -16.02 -9.84
N GLY A 52 4.51 -14.75 -10.22
CA GLY A 52 4.91 -13.60 -9.42
C GLY A 52 3.79 -13.13 -8.48
N SER A 53 4.11 -12.86 -7.22
CA SER A 53 3.17 -12.20 -6.31
C SER A 53 2.86 -10.79 -6.81
N LEU A 54 1.60 -10.34 -6.68
CA LEU A 54 1.25 -8.93 -6.91
C LEU A 54 2.13 -8.02 -6.03
N PRO A 55 2.48 -6.80 -6.49
CA PRO A 55 3.17 -5.83 -5.66
C PRO A 55 2.43 -5.58 -4.34
N PRO A 56 3.14 -5.27 -3.23
CA PRO A 56 2.55 -5.02 -1.92
C PRO A 56 1.36 -4.07 -1.96
N ALA A 57 0.30 -4.38 -1.21
CA ALA A 57 -0.80 -3.44 -1.05
C ALA A 57 -0.45 -2.38 -0.01
N VAL A 58 -0.53 -1.11 -0.41
CA VAL A 58 -0.50 0.05 0.51
C VAL A 58 -1.94 0.43 0.81
N LEU A 59 -2.33 0.44 2.09
CA LEU A 59 -3.69 0.70 2.55
C LEU A 59 -3.75 2.06 3.21
N LEU A 60 -4.60 2.93 2.68
CA LEU A 60 -4.81 4.27 3.21
C LEU A 60 -6.25 4.39 3.75
N PRO A 61 -6.45 4.91 4.96
CA PRO A 61 -7.79 5.21 5.46
C PRO A 61 -8.48 6.27 4.60
N ALA A 62 -9.75 6.05 4.26
CA ALA A 62 -10.59 7.01 3.53
C ALA A 62 -10.57 8.42 4.15
N ARG A 63 -10.61 8.48 5.49
CA ARG A 63 -10.63 9.73 6.25
C ARG A 63 -9.29 10.46 6.30
N LEU A 64 -8.20 9.83 5.88
CA LEU A 64 -6.91 10.50 5.77
C LEU A 64 -7.05 11.64 4.77
N THR A 65 -6.45 12.78 5.05
CA THR A 65 -6.38 13.87 4.07
C THR A 65 -5.17 13.68 3.17
N LEU A 66 -5.26 14.24 1.96
CA LEU A 66 -4.12 14.21 1.04
C LEU A 66 -2.91 14.97 1.60
N ASP A 67 -3.14 16.05 2.35
CA ASP A 67 -2.09 16.82 3.01
C ASP A 67 -1.38 15.99 4.10
N GLU A 68 -2.13 15.29 4.95
CA GLU A 68 -1.57 14.37 5.96
C GLU A 68 -0.79 13.22 5.32
N LEU A 69 -1.26 12.68 4.18
CA LEU A 69 -0.54 11.66 3.43
C LEU A 69 0.81 12.18 2.95
N LEU A 70 0.84 13.38 2.37
CA LEU A 70 2.02 13.96 1.72
C LEU A 70 3.04 14.53 2.71
N THR A 71 2.58 14.98 3.88
CA THR A 71 3.45 15.57 4.92
C THR A 71 3.82 14.58 6.02
N GLY A 72 3.12 13.44 6.10
CA GLY A 72 3.33 12.40 7.10
C GLY A 72 4.19 11.22 6.62
N GLU A 73 4.42 10.28 7.53
CA GLU A 73 5.23 9.08 7.30
C GLU A 73 4.63 8.14 6.23
N ALA A 74 3.32 8.19 6.04
CA ALA A 74 2.60 7.38 5.07
C ALA A 74 3.07 7.58 3.63
N VAL A 75 3.68 8.74 3.30
CA VAL A 75 4.28 8.99 1.99
C VAL A 75 5.38 7.97 1.66
N THR A 76 6.09 7.46 2.67
CA THR A 76 7.17 6.47 2.51
C THR A 76 6.67 5.10 2.07
N LEU A 77 5.37 4.84 2.23
CA LEU A 77 4.74 3.59 1.80
C LEU A 77 4.40 3.61 0.31
N LEU A 78 4.13 4.78 -0.28
CA LEU A 78 3.71 4.89 -1.68
C LEU A 78 4.70 4.24 -2.66
N PRO A 79 6.03 4.39 -2.51
CA PRO A 79 7.00 3.71 -3.38
C PRO A 79 6.92 2.18 -3.36
N LEU A 80 6.32 1.55 -2.33
CA LEU A 80 6.20 0.10 -2.25
C LEU A 80 5.26 -0.50 -3.30
N ASN A 81 4.33 0.29 -3.84
CA ASN A 81 3.47 -0.14 -4.93
C ASN A 81 3.61 0.83 -6.12
N PRO A 82 4.03 0.38 -7.30
CA PRO A 82 4.28 1.29 -8.42
C PRO A 82 3.02 1.96 -8.97
N PHE A 83 1.83 1.42 -8.67
CA PHE A 83 0.57 1.88 -9.22
C PHE A 83 -0.14 2.91 -8.33
N GLY A 84 -0.04 2.74 -7.01
CA GLY A 84 -0.68 3.61 -6.04
C GLY A 84 -1.09 2.85 -4.78
N ALA A 85 -2.08 3.39 -4.07
CA ALA A 85 -2.53 2.85 -2.80
C ALA A 85 -4.03 2.55 -2.79
N VAL A 86 -4.43 1.50 -2.09
CA VAL A 86 -5.81 1.11 -1.89
C VAL A 86 -6.43 1.97 -0.78
N VAL A 87 -7.53 2.65 -1.08
CA VAL A 87 -8.27 3.46 -0.11
C VAL A 87 -9.33 2.60 0.56
N ILE A 88 -9.28 2.52 1.89
CA ILE A 88 -10.18 1.70 2.73
C ILE A 88 -11.12 2.60 3.51
N GLY A 89 -12.42 2.46 3.27
CA GLY A 89 -13.49 3.10 4.01
C GLY A 89 -14.13 2.18 5.06
N PRO A 90 -15.12 2.68 5.80
CA PRO A 90 -15.83 1.91 6.84
C PRO A 90 -16.54 0.66 6.29
N SER A 91 -16.93 0.69 5.01
CA SER A 91 -17.65 -0.39 4.31
C SER A 91 -16.74 -1.30 3.47
N GLY A 92 -15.42 -1.08 3.50
CA GLY A 92 -14.44 -1.85 2.72
C GLY A 92 -13.67 -0.98 1.73
N ILE A 93 -13.19 -1.62 0.66
CA ILE A 93 -12.35 -0.96 -0.34
C ILE A 93 -13.18 0.05 -1.14
N LEU A 94 -12.72 1.29 -1.22
CA LEU A 94 -13.35 2.35 -2.01
C LEU A 94 -12.77 2.44 -3.43
N GLY A 95 -11.48 2.11 -3.59
CA GLY A 95 -10.80 2.11 -4.87
C GLY A 95 -9.29 2.30 -4.71
N VAL A 96 -8.62 2.64 -5.82
CA VAL A 96 -7.18 2.90 -5.84
C VAL A 96 -6.92 4.38 -6.06
N LEU A 97 -6.13 4.96 -5.15
CA LEU A 97 -5.54 6.28 -5.32
C LEU A 97 -4.25 6.13 -6.14
N GLU A 98 -4.33 6.50 -7.42
CA GLU A 98 -3.22 6.32 -8.35
C GLU A 98 -2.11 7.37 -8.16
N HIS A 99 -0.87 6.97 -8.40
CA HIS A 99 0.27 7.89 -8.38
C HIS A 99 0.11 9.15 -9.26
N PRO A 100 -0.42 9.07 -10.50
CA PRO A 100 -0.69 10.27 -11.30
C PRO A 100 -1.68 11.25 -10.63
N THR A 101 -2.67 10.75 -9.90
CA THR A 101 -3.63 11.58 -9.16
C THR A 101 -2.93 12.30 -8.01
N ILE A 102 -2.07 11.60 -7.27
CA ILE A 102 -1.23 12.20 -6.21
C ILE A 102 -0.30 13.27 -6.81
N ALA A 103 0.43 12.94 -7.88
CA ALA A 103 1.37 13.85 -8.53
C ALA A 103 0.72 15.13 -9.08
N ARG A 104 -0.50 15.03 -9.64
CA ARG A 104 -1.27 16.20 -10.11
C ARG A 104 -1.63 17.16 -8.98
N HIS A 105 -1.88 16.65 -7.78
CA HIS A 105 -2.17 17.48 -6.62
C HIS A 105 -0.89 18.09 -6.04
N CYS A 106 0.24 17.36 -6.05
CA CYS A 106 1.54 17.91 -5.67
C CYS A 106 2.00 19.05 -6.60
N ALA A 107 1.66 19.01 -7.88
CA ALA A 107 2.02 20.06 -8.84
C ALA A 107 1.36 21.44 -8.55
N GLY A 108 0.39 21.50 -7.64
CA GLY A 108 -0.26 22.74 -7.19
C GLY A 108 -0.06 23.07 -5.71
N VAL A 109 0.71 22.27 -4.97
CA VAL A 109 0.92 22.42 -3.52
C VAL A 109 2.43 22.53 -3.24
N ASP A 110 2.83 23.59 -2.55
CA ASP A 110 4.20 23.76 -2.07
C ASP A 110 4.42 22.71 -0.96
N VAL A 111 4.97 21.55 -1.32
CA VAL A 111 5.31 20.50 -0.36
C VAL A 111 6.53 20.99 0.42
N PRO A 112 6.41 21.26 1.74
CA PRO A 112 7.55 21.70 2.52
C PRO A 112 8.65 20.65 2.43
N PRO A 113 9.95 21.03 2.35
CA PRO A 113 11.04 20.08 2.41
C PRO A 113 10.86 19.20 3.66
N GLY A 114 10.78 17.89 3.41
CA GLY A 114 10.43 16.87 4.39
C GLY A 114 11.22 17.04 5.68
N ARG A 115 10.50 17.05 6.81
CA ARG A 115 11.12 16.93 8.13
C ARG A 115 11.71 15.53 8.24
N THR A 116 13.01 15.44 8.06
CA THR A 116 13.77 14.27 8.46
C THR A 116 13.83 14.19 9.99
N ARG A 117 13.27 13.09 10.50
CA ARG A 117 13.65 12.37 11.72
C ARG A 117 13.11 12.84 13.09
N SER A 118 12.55 11.84 13.79
CA SER A 118 12.50 11.60 15.24
C SER A 118 11.63 12.53 16.10
N ASP A 119 10.46 12.03 16.52
CA ASP A 119 10.31 11.44 17.86
C ASP A 119 8.95 10.73 18.02
N LEU A 120 8.99 9.52 18.59
CA LEU A 120 7.87 8.73 19.14
C LEU A 120 6.85 8.13 18.14
N ALA A 121 7.24 7.04 17.48
CA ALA A 121 6.32 5.92 17.27
C ALA A 121 6.88 4.72 18.05
N HIS A 122 6.23 4.39 19.16
CA HIS A 122 6.62 3.25 19.99
C HIS A 122 6.24 1.96 19.23
N PRO A 123 7.08 0.90 19.19
CA PRO A 123 6.77 -0.35 18.49
C PRO A 123 5.53 -1.07 19.06
N GLU A 124 5.08 -0.67 20.24
CA GLU A 124 3.86 -1.16 20.90
C GLU A 124 2.57 -0.47 20.43
N ASP A 125 2.63 0.60 19.62
CA ASP A 125 1.47 1.14 18.90
C ASP A 125 1.11 0.31 17.65
N GLY A 126 1.95 -0.67 17.29
CA GLY A 126 1.85 -1.49 16.09
C GLY A 126 0.88 -2.69 16.17
N VAL A 127 0.10 -2.85 17.23
CA VAL A 127 -0.81 -3.99 17.38
C VAL A 127 -2.25 -3.55 17.56
N LEU A 128 -2.86 -3.06 16.48
CA LEU A 128 -4.29 -3.25 16.28
C LEU A 128 -4.52 -3.82 14.89
N ALA A 129 -4.79 -5.13 14.87
CA ALA A 129 -5.38 -5.80 13.73
C ALA A 129 -6.65 -5.03 13.31
N GLY A 130 -6.59 -4.32 12.19
CA GLY A 130 -7.78 -3.73 11.56
C GLY A 130 -8.28 -2.41 12.15
N VAL A 131 -7.44 -1.57 12.78
CA VAL A 131 -7.87 -0.16 13.00
C VAL A 131 -7.91 0.57 11.67
N VAL A 132 -9.14 0.86 11.25
CA VAL A 132 -9.47 1.83 10.21
C VAL A 132 -9.01 3.20 10.73
N GLY A 133 -7.80 3.60 10.38
CA GLY A 133 -7.26 4.90 10.81
C GLY A 133 -5.76 5.11 10.62
N VAL A 134 -4.96 4.04 10.49
CA VAL A 134 -3.51 4.16 10.29
C VAL A 134 -3.11 3.65 8.91
N PRO A 135 -2.37 4.43 8.11
CA PRO A 135 -1.76 3.96 6.86
C PRO A 135 -0.82 2.78 7.09
N VAL A 136 -0.99 1.71 6.31
CA VAL A 136 -0.16 0.51 6.42
C VAL A 136 0.19 -0.07 5.05
N ALA A 137 1.39 -0.58 4.88
CA ALA A 137 1.75 -1.44 3.77
C ALA A 137 1.84 -2.89 4.23
N ARG A 138 1.32 -3.80 3.40
CA ARG A 138 1.37 -5.24 3.63
C ARG A 138 2.27 -5.87 2.60
N LEU A 139 3.41 -6.38 3.05
CA LEU A 139 4.47 -6.84 2.17
C LEU A 139 5.01 -8.18 2.62
N VAL A 140 5.19 -9.07 1.65
CA VAL A 140 5.80 -10.38 1.88
C VAL A 140 7.30 -10.19 1.89
N CYS A 141 7.93 -10.58 3.00
CA CYS A 141 9.37 -10.57 3.10
C CYS A 141 9.97 -11.72 2.28
N ARG A 142 11.24 -11.61 1.88
CA ARG A 142 12.00 -12.68 1.21
C ARG A 142 11.97 -14.02 1.95
N CYS A 143 11.78 -14.03 3.28
CA CYS A 143 11.62 -15.27 4.06
C CYS A 143 10.22 -15.91 3.93
N GLY A 144 9.31 -15.31 3.16
CA GLY A 144 7.93 -15.76 2.96
C GLY A 144 6.94 -15.24 4.00
N LEU A 145 7.41 -14.51 5.02
CA LEU A 145 6.53 -13.98 6.07
C LEU A 145 5.85 -12.68 5.61
N LEU A 146 4.52 -12.63 5.73
CA LEU A 146 3.74 -11.41 5.52
C LEU A 146 3.93 -10.45 6.71
N ASN A 147 4.40 -9.25 6.41
CA ASN A 147 4.61 -8.18 7.38
C ASN A 147 3.65 -7.02 7.11
N GLN A 148 3.29 -6.31 8.17
CA GLN A 148 2.55 -5.06 8.12
C GLN A 148 3.42 -3.95 8.68
N VAL A 149 3.59 -2.86 7.94
CA VAL A 149 4.43 -1.72 8.33
C VAL A 149 3.70 -0.40 8.13
N THR A 150 3.92 0.56 9.01
CA THR A 150 3.37 1.92 8.93
C THR A 150 4.36 2.93 8.33
N LEU A 151 5.64 2.55 8.27
CA LEU A 151 6.77 3.30 7.74
C LEU A 151 7.70 2.32 7.01
N TYR A 152 8.25 2.73 5.86
CA TYR A 152 9.28 1.95 5.18
C TYR A 152 10.38 2.86 4.63
N ASP A 153 11.57 2.75 5.20
CA ASP A 153 12.79 3.38 4.72
C ASP A 153 13.73 2.29 4.15
N PRO A 154 14.07 2.30 2.85
CA PRO A 154 14.95 1.30 2.27
C PRO A 154 16.38 1.34 2.83
N ASP A 155 16.85 2.48 3.35
CA ASP A 155 18.16 2.60 3.99
C ASP A 155 18.13 2.08 5.44
N TYR A 156 16.95 2.06 6.07
CA TYR A 156 16.72 1.57 7.43
C TYR A 156 15.46 0.68 7.49
N PRO A 157 15.48 -0.50 6.83
CA PRO A 157 14.30 -1.34 6.75
C PRO A 157 13.86 -1.82 8.14
N PRO A 158 12.55 -1.91 8.41
CA PRO A 158 12.03 -2.42 9.67
C PRO A 158 12.42 -3.89 9.86
N THR A 159 12.30 -4.42 11.09
CA THR A 159 12.67 -5.81 11.37
C THR A 159 11.52 -6.76 11.03
N CYS A 160 11.81 -7.76 10.19
CA CYS A 160 10.97 -8.93 10.00
C CYS A 160 11.21 -9.92 11.15
N PRO A 161 10.16 -10.41 11.84
CA PRO A 161 10.28 -11.38 12.94
C PRO A 161 10.46 -12.82 12.45
N GLY A 162 10.69 -13.03 11.15
CA GLY A 162 10.95 -14.36 10.58
C GLY A 162 12.27 -14.96 11.07
N GLY A 163 12.26 -16.26 11.39
CA GLY A 163 13.44 -16.99 11.87
C GLY A 163 13.78 -16.75 13.34
N ASP A 164 14.89 -17.32 13.82
CA ASP A 164 15.24 -17.36 15.25
C ASP A 164 15.75 -16.03 15.83
N ALA A 165 16.18 -15.07 15.00
CA ALA A 165 16.81 -13.82 15.45
C ALA A 165 16.16 -12.54 14.90
N GLY A 166 15.14 -12.66 14.05
CA GLY A 166 14.65 -11.56 13.21
C GLY A 166 15.72 -11.09 12.20
N HIS A 167 15.28 -10.42 11.14
CA HIS A 167 16.19 -9.90 10.11
C HIS A 167 15.60 -8.64 9.49
N PRO A 168 16.40 -7.83 8.77
CA PRO A 168 15.88 -6.72 7.98
C PRO A 168 14.72 -7.15 7.07
N LEU A 169 13.67 -6.36 7.02
CA LEU A 169 12.52 -6.60 6.16
C LEU A 169 12.89 -6.30 4.72
N GLU A 170 13.22 -7.36 3.99
CA GLU A 170 13.50 -7.29 2.56
C GLU A 170 12.22 -7.68 1.79
N PRO A 171 11.57 -6.77 1.06
CA PRO A 171 10.44 -7.12 0.20
C PRO A 171 10.87 -8.21 -0.78
N GLN A 172 10.00 -9.20 -1.01
CA GLN A 172 10.22 -10.17 -2.07
C GLN A 172 10.20 -9.40 -3.41
N GLU A 173 11.40 -9.22 -4.00
CA GLU A 173 11.57 -8.40 -5.20
C GLU A 173 10.86 -8.98 -6.43
N ARG A 174 10.56 -8.04 -7.33
CA ARG A 174 9.71 -8.06 -8.54
C ARG A 174 10.08 -9.10 -9.59
#